data_AF-A0A954B3X4-F1
#
_entry.id   AF-A0A954B3X4-F1
#
_cell.length_a   1.000
_cell.length_b   1.000
_cell.length_c   1.000
_cell.angle_alpha   90.00
_cell.angle_beta   90.00
_cell.angle_gamma   90.00
#
_symmetry.space_group_name_H-M   'P 1'
#
loop_
_entity.id
_entity.type
_entity.pdbx_description
1 polymer ?
#
loop_
_entity_poly.entity_id
_entity_poly.type
_entity_poly.pdbx_seq_one_letter_code
_entity_poly.pdbx_strand_id
1 'polypeptide(L)'
;LVLADVARTDRISPWMSEAQRAQLINAAVAYMTSITDYRGFTPGEGYRHAPAHTADLMLQLVLNQAVTKPDLIRIRDAIATQIAPDGHFYINGESERLATPILYMAQRNLFSEAEWTAWFTSLAGPGPLGASWDNWFKSETGLSRRHNLMAFLTIMQTNLSLTQNPAFAVQRPGVEAALRAMP
;
A
#
# COMPACT_ATOMS: atom_id res chain seq x y z
N LEU A 1 -8.32 13.49 1.97
CA LEU A 1 -8.30 13.58 3.45
C LEU A 1 -9.68 13.45 4.08
N VAL A 2 -10.68 14.30 3.75
CA VAL A 2 -12.04 14.25 4.34
C VAL A 2 -12.64 12.84 4.42
N LEU A 3 -12.58 12.06 3.34
CA LEU A 3 -13.17 10.72 3.31
C LEU A 3 -12.48 9.73 4.28
N ALA A 4 -11.17 9.91 4.51
CA ALA A 4 -10.46 9.13 5.53
C ALA A 4 -10.99 9.49 6.93
N ASP A 5 -11.24 10.76 7.23
CA ASP A 5 -11.82 11.16 8.51
C ASP A 5 -13.24 10.63 8.70
N VAL A 6 -14.07 10.64 7.65
CA VAL A 6 -15.39 10.00 7.67
C VAL A 6 -15.28 8.51 7.97
N ALA A 7 -14.42 7.77 7.27
CA ALA A 7 -14.18 6.35 7.51
C ALA A 7 -13.64 6.09 8.93
N ARG A 8 -12.79 6.99 9.46
CA ARG A 8 -12.29 6.94 10.83
C ARG A 8 -13.43 7.03 11.84
N THR A 9 -14.46 7.85 11.61
CA THR A 9 -15.61 7.93 12.53
C THR A 9 -16.35 6.59 12.62
N ASP A 10 -16.60 5.91 11.49
CA ASP A 10 -17.21 4.57 11.48
C ASP A 10 -16.32 3.53 12.17
N ARG A 11 -15.00 3.64 12.01
CA ARG A 11 -14.06 2.77 12.72
C ARG A 11 -14.11 2.93 14.24
N ILE A 12 -14.25 4.16 14.74
CA ILE A 12 -14.23 4.46 16.19
C ILE A 12 -15.61 4.21 16.83
N SER A 13 -16.67 4.67 16.17
CA SER A 13 -18.06 4.52 16.61
C SER A 13 -18.89 4.09 15.40
N PRO A 14 -19.06 2.78 15.17
CA PRO A 14 -19.72 2.26 13.97
C PRO A 14 -21.11 2.83 13.76
N TRP A 15 -21.38 3.31 12.55
CA TRP A 15 -22.66 3.89 12.16
C TRP A 15 -23.05 3.53 10.72
N MET A 16 -22.09 3.15 9.87
CA MET A 16 -22.37 2.65 8.54
C MET A 16 -22.99 1.26 8.63
N SER A 17 -24.05 1.05 7.86
CA SER A 17 -24.52 -0.30 7.57
C SER A 17 -23.45 -1.10 6.80
N GLU A 18 -23.60 -2.42 6.76
CA GLU A 18 -22.72 -3.29 5.96
C GLU A 18 -22.71 -2.87 4.48
N ALA A 19 -23.88 -2.53 3.92
CA ALA A 19 -24.00 -2.09 2.53
C ALA A 19 -23.28 -0.75 2.27
N GLN A 20 -23.38 0.21 3.19
CA GLN A 20 -22.66 1.50 3.07
C GLN A 20 -21.15 1.31 3.16
N ARG A 21 -20.68 0.45 4.08
CA ARG A 21 -19.26 0.13 4.22
C ARG A 21 -18.73 -0.60 2.99
N ALA A 22 -19.48 -1.57 2.45
CA ALA A 22 -19.13 -2.25 1.21
C ALA A 22 -19.05 -1.28 0.03
N GLN A 23 -19.99 -0.34 -0.08
CA GLN A 23 -19.95 0.72 -1.10
C GLN A 23 -18.68 1.58 -0.98
N LEU A 24 -18.30 1.98 0.24
CA LEU A 24 -17.09 2.75 0.48
C LEU A 24 -15.83 1.96 0.10
N ILE A 25 -15.74 0.68 0.47
CA ILE A 25 -14.61 -0.19 0.10
C ILE A 25 -14.54 -0.32 -1.42
N ASN A 26 -15.67 -0.57 -2.09
CA ASN A 26 -15.71 -0.70 -3.55
C ASN A 26 -15.22 0.57 -4.24
N ALA A 27 -15.68 1.74 -3.78
CA ALA A 27 -15.25 3.03 -4.31
C ALA A 27 -13.76 3.30 -4.05
N ALA A 28 -13.26 3.00 -2.85
CA ALA A 28 -11.86 3.20 -2.50
C ALA A 28 -10.93 2.30 -3.34
N VAL A 29 -11.28 1.02 -3.49
CA VAL A 29 -10.54 0.06 -4.31
C VAL A 29 -10.52 0.50 -5.78
N ALA A 30 -11.68 0.81 -6.34
CA ALA A 30 -11.80 1.25 -7.73
C ALA A 30 -11.02 2.55 -7.98
N TYR A 31 -11.09 3.51 -7.05
CA TYR A 31 -10.33 4.74 -7.14
C TYR A 31 -8.82 4.47 -7.10
N MET A 32 -8.31 3.74 -6.10
CA MET A 32 -6.89 3.40 -5.97
C MET A 32 -6.33 2.77 -7.26
N THR A 33 -7.05 1.82 -7.85
CA THR A 33 -6.60 1.12 -9.07
C THR A 33 -6.68 1.96 -10.34
N SER A 34 -7.44 3.07 -10.34
CA SER A 34 -7.59 3.95 -11.50
C SER A 34 -6.70 5.17 -11.48
N ILE A 35 -5.87 5.35 -10.43
CA ILE A 35 -4.99 6.51 -10.30
C ILE A 35 -3.93 6.47 -11.40
N THR A 36 -3.97 7.52 -12.23
CA THR A 36 -2.95 7.84 -13.24
C THR A 36 -2.40 9.26 -13.09
N ASP A 37 -2.99 10.07 -12.19
CA ASP A 37 -2.51 11.40 -11.83
C ASP A 37 -1.69 11.32 -10.54
N TYR A 38 -0.37 11.49 -10.67
CA TYR A 38 0.59 11.38 -9.58
C TYR A 38 1.10 12.73 -9.07
N ARG A 39 0.43 13.85 -9.41
CA ARG A 39 0.86 15.16 -8.96
C ARG A 39 0.79 15.27 -7.44
N GLY A 40 1.86 15.79 -6.83
CA GLY A 40 1.93 16.17 -5.42
C GLY A 40 1.32 17.56 -5.20
N PHE A 41 2.15 18.51 -4.77
CA PHE A 41 1.78 19.91 -4.60
C PHE A 41 1.87 20.68 -5.91
N THR A 42 0.80 21.38 -6.28
CA THR A 42 0.77 22.35 -7.38
C THR A 42 0.62 23.76 -6.82
N PRO A 43 1.55 24.69 -7.08
CA PRO A 43 1.42 26.08 -6.64
C PRO A 43 0.09 26.69 -7.07
N GLY A 44 -0.62 27.33 -6.14
CA GLY A 44 -1.94 27.94 -6.39
C GLY A 44 -3.14 26.97 -6.37
N GLU A 45 -2.92 25.67 -6.55
CA GLU A 45 -3.99 24.65 -6.49
C GLU A 45 -3.95 23.78 -5.21
N GLY A 46 -2.77 23.64 -4.60
CA GLY A 46 -2.55 22.79 -3.45
C GLY A 46 -2.22 21.33 -3.80
N TYR A 47 -2.43 20.43 -2.84
CA TYR A 47 -2.13 19.00 -3.00
C TYR A 47 -3.24 18.26 -3.75
N ARG A 48 -2.88 17.59 -4.86
CA ARG A 48 -3.74 16.58 -5.49
C ARG A 48 -3.52 15.23 -4.82
N HIS A 49 -2.28 14.73 -4.89
CA HIS A 49 -1.68 13.67 -4.09
C HIS A 49 -2.57 12.41 -3.94
N ALA A 50 -3.15 11.96 -5.04
CA ALA A 50 -4.16 10.91 -5.06
C ALA A 50 -3.70 9.58 -4.41
N PRO A 51 -2.48 9.04 -4.70
CA PRO A 51 -2.01 7.81 -4.06
C PRO A 51 -1.98 7.93 -2.53
N ALA A 52 -1.38 8.99 -2.01
CA ALA A 52 -1.25 9.22 -0.58
C ALA A 52 -2.62 9.41 0.11
N HIS A 53 -3.47 10.27 -0.43
CA HIS A 53 -4.79 10.52 0.13
C HIS A 53 -5.69 9.28 0.13
N THR A 54 -5.56 8.43 -0.89
CA THR A 54 -6.30 7.17 -0.96
C THR A 54 -5.74 6.15 0.02
N ALA A 55 -4.41 6.10 0.20
CA ALA A 55 -3.78 5.24 1.19
C ALA A 55 -4.22 5.57 2.62
N ASP A 56 -4.48 6.84 2.93
CA ASP A 56 -5.04 7.25 4.23
C ASP A 56 -6.44 6.71 4.48
N LEU A 57 -7.28 6.72 3.44
CA LEU A 57 -8.59 6.10 3.49
C LEU A 57 -8.46 4.59 3.69
N MET A 58 -7.58 3.94 2.94
CA MET A 58 -7.31 2.51 3.09
C MET A 58 -6.86 2.19 4.52
N LEU A 59 -6.02 3.02 5.15
CA LEU A 59 -5.62 2.83 6.55
C LEU A 59 -6.83 2.78 7.50
N GLN A 60 -7.80 3.68 7.32
CA GLN A 60 -8.99 3.66 8.18
C GLN A 60 -9.88 2.44 7.91
N LEU A 61 -9.95 1.97 6.67
CA LEU A 61 -10.69 0.76 6.32
C LEU A 61 -10.02 -0.50 6.89
N VAL A 62 -8.70 -0.66 6.76
CA VAL A 62 -8.01 -1.87 7.24
C VAL A 62 -8.08 -2.01 8.76
N LEU A 63 -8.08 -0.89 9.49
CA LEU A 63 -8.18 -0.87 10.95
C LEU A 63 -9.61 -1.10 11.47
N ASN A 64 -10.64 -1.09 10.61
CA ASN A 64 -12.02 -1.29 11.01
C ASN A 64 -12.35 -2.78 11.13
N GLN A 65 -12.76 -3.22 12.33
CA GLN A 65 -13.04 -4.63 12.63
C GLN A 65 -14.21 -5.21 11.83
N ALA A 66 -15.12 -4.37 11.33
CA ALA A 66 -16.22 -4.78 10.47
C ALA A 66 -15.77 -5.10 9.03
N VAL A 67 -14.53 -4.78 8.64
CA VAL A 67 -13.99 -5.11 7.31
C VAL A 67 -13.47 -6.53 7.29
N THR A 68 -13.96 -7.34 6.35
CA THR A 68 -13.69 -8.78 6.27
C THR A 68 -12.32 -9.08 5.66
N LYS A 69 -11.78 -10.29 5.88
CA LYS A 69 -10.53 -10.73 5.23
C LYS A 69 -10.58 -10.62 3.70
N PRO A 70 -11.66 -11.05 3.00
CA PRO A 70 -11.78 -10.83 1.56
C PRO A 70 -11.64 -9.36 1.15
N ASP A 71 -12.24 -8.43 1.88
CA ASP A 71 -12.11 -7.00 1.59
C ASP A 71 -10.70 -6.47 1.89
N LEU A 72 -10.04 -6.97 2.93
CA LEU A 72 -8.64 -6.64 3.21
C LEU A 72 -7.72 -7.09 2.07
N ILE A 73 -7.97 -8.26 1.47
CA ILE A 73 -7.22 -8.72 0.28
C ILE A 73 -7.42 -7.74 -0.88
N ARG A 74 -8.67 -7.33 -1.15
CA ARG A 74 -8.97 -6.35 -2.21
C ARG A 74 -8.28 -5.02 -1.97
N ILE A 75 -8.25 -4.53 -0.73
CA ILE A 75 -7.56 -3.30 -0.34
C ILE A 75 -6.04 -3.45 -0.53
N ARG A 76 -5.46 -4.55 -0.04
CA ARG A 76 -4.03 -4.86 -0.16
C ARG A 76 -3.60 -4.87 -1.64
N ASP A 77 -4.37 -5.56 -2.48
CA ASP A 77 -4.06 -5.72 -3.89
C ASP A 77 -4.28 -4.41 -4.67
N ALA A 78 -5.25 -3.58 -4.26
CA ALA A 78 -5.41 -2.23 -4.80
C ALA A 78 -4.20 -1.33 -4.46
N ILE A 79 -3.72 -1.35 -3.21
CA ILE A 79 -2.52 -0.62 -2.80
C ILE A 79 -1.31 -1.08 -3.62
N ALA A 80 -1.18 -2.39 -3.88
CA ALA A 80 -0.07 -2.95 -4.67
C ALA A 80 0.05 -2.31 -6.07
N THR A 81 -1.07 -1.95 -6.71
CA THR A 81 -1.06 -1.28 -8.02
C THR A 81 -0.40 0.10 -7.99
N GLN A 82 -0.30 0.71 -6.81
CA GLN A 82 0.28 2.03 -6.60
C GLN A 82 1.59 1.97 -5.82
N ILE A 83 2.15 0.80 -5.49
CA ILE A 83 3.46 0.75 -4.79
C ILE A 83 4.58 1.21 -5.73
N ALA A 84 4.52 0.82 -7.01
CA ALA A 84 5.53 1.14 -8.00
C ALA A 84 4.89 1.29 -9.39
N PRO A 85 4.17 2.41 -9.65
CA PRO A 85 3.55 2.66 -10.94
C PRO A 85 4.58 2.80 -12.06
N ASP A 86 4.15 2.49 -13.28
CA ASP A 86 5.01 2.46 -14.45
C ASP A 86 5.49 3.88 -14.82
N GLY A 87 6.81 4.06 -14.85
CA GLY A 87 7.44 5.30 -15.33
C GLY A 87 7.24 6.52 -14.44
N HIS A 88 6.80 6.37 -13.19
CA HIS A 88 6.65 7.48 -12.25
C HIS A 88 7.46 7.26 -10.97
N PHE A 89 8.22 8.28 -10.54
CA PHE A 89 8.98 8.28 -9.30
C PHE A 89 8.22 8.98 -8.19
N TYR A 90 8.02 8.30 -7.06
CA TYR A 90 7.50 8.94 -5.86
C TYR A 90 8.57 9.77 -5.17
N ILE A 91 8.21 11.01 -4.85
CA ILE A 91 9.12 12.03 -4.31
C ILE A 91 8.46 12.90 -3.22
N ASN A 92 7.15 12.76 -2.96
CA ASN A 92 6.40 13.57 -1.99
C ASN A 92 5.94 12.78 -0.76
N GLY A 93 6.52 11.60 -0.51
CA GLY A 93 6.20 10.76 0.64
C GLY A 93 5.10 9.72 0.38
N GLU A 94 4.73 9.48 -0.88
CA GLU A 94 3.71 8.52 -1.28
C GLU A 94 4.02 7.11 -0.74
N SER A 95 5.28 6.67 -0.83
CA SER A 95 5.73 5.34 -0.37
C SER A 95 5.46 5.11 1.11
N GLU A 96 5.62 6.13 1.96
CA GLU A 96 5.31 6.04 3.40
C GLU A 96 3.82 5.86 3.64
N ARG A 97 3.00 6.66 2.93
CA ARG A 97 1.54 6.63 3.05
C ARG A 97 0.98 5.31 2.55
N LEU A 98 1.55 4.73 1.49
CA LEU A 98 1.19 3.41 0.97
C LEU A 98 1.64 2.25 1.87
N ALA A 99 2.79 2.36 2.53
CA ALA A 99 3.29 1.36 3.48
C ALA A 99 2.41 1.25 4.74
N THR A 100 1.89 2.38 5.22
CA THR A 100 1.13 2.45 6.47
C THR A 100 -0.08 1.49 6.54
N PRO A 101 -1.04 1.47 5.58
CA PRO A 101 -2.15 0.52 5.62
C PRO A 101 -1.70 -0.94 5.53
N ILE A 102 -0.61 -1.24 4.83
CA ILE A 102 -0.07 -2.62 4.74
C ILE A 102 0.49 -3.05 6.10
N LEU A 103 1.32 -2.20 6.72
CA LEU A 103 1.88 -2.47 8.05
C LEU A 103 0.77 -2.71 9.08
N TYR A 104 -0.19 -1.80 9.16
CA TYR A 104 -1.26 -1.86 10.16
C TYR A 104 -2.30 -2.95 9.88
N MET A 105 -2.43 -3.43 8.63
CA MET A 105 -3.31 -4.56 8.30
C MET A 105 -2.94 -5.83 9.08
N ALA A 106 -1.67 -6.04 9.44
CA ALA A 106 -1.26 -7.21 10.22
C ALA A 106 -1.86 -7.24 11.63
N GLN A 107 -2.25 -6.10 12.21
CA GLN A 107 -2.98 -6.07 13.50
C GLN A 107 -4.35 -6.76 13.44
N ARG A 108 -4.89 -6.97 12.23
CA ARG A 108 -6.12 -7.74 12.08
C ARG A 108 -5.93 -9.21 12.42
N ASN A 109 -4.69 -9.72 12.41
CA ASN A 109 -4.37 -11.11 12.71
C ASN A 109 -5.18 -12.11 11.85
N LEU A 110 -5.50 -11.71 10.61
CA LEU A 110 -6.27 -12.51 9.64
C LEU A 110 -5.37 -13.14 8.57
N PHE A 111 -4.10 -12.73 8.49
CA PHE A 111 -3.13 -13.20 7.51
C PHE A 111 -2.01 -13.94 8.22
N SER A 112 -1.68 -15.12 7.72
CA SER A 112 -0.50 -15.87 8.13
C SER A 112 0.80 -15.24 7.63
N GLU A 113 1.91 -15.59 8.25
CA GLU A 113 3.25 -15.25 7.76
C GLU A 113 3.47 -15.74 6.33
N ALA A 114 2.99 -16.93 5.99
CA ALA A 114 3.11 -17.50 4.64
C ALA A 114 2.36 -16.64 3.59
N GLU A 115 1.16 -16.15 3.94
CA GLU A 115 0.39 -15.25 3.07
C GLU A 115 1.10 -13.91 2.85
N TRP A 116 1.68 -13.33 3.91
CA TRP A 116 2.48 -12.11 3.79
C TRP A 116 3.74 -12.33 2.96
N THR A 117 4.45 -13.43 3.22
CA THR A 117 5.68 -13.78 2.49
C THR A 117 5.41 -13.96 1.00
N ALA A 118 4.35 -14.68 0.65
CA ALA A 118 3.94 -14.85 -0.74
C ALA A 118 3.61 -13.51 -1.42
N TRP A 119 2.92 -12.61 -0.71
CA TRP A 119 2.56 -11.30 -1.24
C TRP A 119 3.77 -10.37 -1.43
N PHE A 120 4.66 -10.25 -0.44
CA PHE A 120 5.88 -9.43 -0.62
C PHE A 120 6.79 -9.98 -1.71
N THR A 121 6.90 -11.31 -1.83
CA THR A 121 7.66 -11.95 -2.91
C THR A 121 7.09 -11.62 -4.29
N SER A 122 5.75 -11.60 -4.45
CA SER A 122 5.14 -11.25 -5.73
C SER A 122 5.34 -9.78 -6.12
N LEU A 123 5.46 -8.87 -5.13
CA LEU A 123 5.77 -7.46 -5.37
C LEU A 123 7.19 -7.21 -5.87
N ALA A 124 8.18 -7.93 -5.32
CA ALA A 124 9.60 -7.71 -5.57
C ALA A 124 10.06 -8.07 -7.01
N GLY A 125 9.17 -8.65 -7.81
CA GLY A 125 9.46 -8.99 -9.19
C GLY A 125 9.70 -7.76 -10.09
N PRO A 126 10.19 -7.98 -11.32
CA PRO A 126 10.48 -6.94 -12.31
C PRO A 126 9.24 -6.26 -12.93
N GLY A 127 8.04 -6.80 -12.69
CA GLY A 127 6.76 -6.23 -13.12
C GLY A 127 6.70 -5.92 -14.63
N PRO A 128 6.50 -4.66 -15.04
CA PRO A 128 6.42 -4.26 -16.45
C PRO A 128 7.69 -4.56 -17.27
N LEU A 129 8.83 -4.85 -16.63
CA LEU A 129 10.06 -5.24 -17.33
C LEU A 129 10.04 -6.70 -17.84
N GLY A 130 9.07 -7.51 -17.44
CA GLY A 130 8.91 -8.88 -17.93
C GLY A 130 9.39 -9.94 -16.93
N ALA A 131 10.23 -10.87 -17.36
CA ALA A 131 10.57 -12.07 -16.58
C ALA A 131 11.75 -11.89 -15.60
N SER A 132 12.65 -10.93 -15.83
CA SER A 132 13.82 -10.68 -14.98
C SER A 132 14.08 -9.19 -14.79
N TRP A 133 14.92 -8.86 -13.81
CA TRP A 133 15.44 -7.50 -13.61
C TRP A 133 16.55 -7.13 -14.61
N ASP A 134 16.86 -7.96 -15.61
CA ASP A 134 17.95 -7.67 -16.54
C ASP A 134 17.72 -6.33 -17.25
N ASN A 135 18.80 -5.53 -17.33
CA ASN A 135 18.77 -4.22 -17.97
C ASN A 135 17.79 -3.20 -17.33
N TRP A 136 17.32 -3.41 -16.10
CA TRP A 136 16.40 -2.47 -15.42
C TRP A 136 16.89 -1.02 -15.43
N PHE A 137 18.21 -0.83 -15.27
CA PHE A 137 18.89 0.46 -15.25
C PHE A 137 18.96 1.16 -16.62
N LYS A 138 18.49 0.51 -17.70
CA LYS A 138 18.46 1.07 -19.07
C LYS A 138 17.12 1.71 -19.43
N SER A 139 16.17 1.82 -18.50
CA SER A 139 14.85 2.41 -18.77
C SER A 139 14.30 3.17 -17.58
N GLU A 140 13.55 4.25 -17.83
CA GLU A 140 12.83 5.00 -16.79
C GLU A 140 11.85 4.11 -16.02
N THR A 141 11.14 3.21 -16.71
CA THR A 141 10.23 2.23 -16.08
C THR A 141 10.96 1.34 -15.08
N GLY A 142 12.17 0.88 -15.41
CA GLY A 142 12.94 0.03 -14.50
C GLY A 142 13.55 0.82 -13.33
N LEU A 143 14.06 2.03 -13.61
CA LEU A 143 14.58 2.95 -12.59
C LEU A 143 13.48 3.34 -11.60
N SER A 144 12.29 3.74 -12.07
CA SER A 144 11.17 4.15 -11.24
C SER A 144 10.61 3.00 -10.42
N ARG A 145 10.48 1.81 -11.03
CA ARG A 145 10.02 0.61 -10.33
C ARG A 145 10.96 0.26 -9.18
N ARG A 146 12.26 0.18 -9.44
CA ARG A 146 13.25 -0.13 -8.41
C ARG A 146 13.25 0.92 -7.31
N HIS A 147 13.25 2.21 -7.67
CA HIS A 147 13.22 3.33 -6.72
C HIS A 147 12.02 3.22 -5.77
N ASN A 148 10.81 3.08 -6.32
CA ASN A 148 9.58 3.03 -5.52
C ASN A 148 9.51 1.77 -4.65
N LEU A 149 9.87 0.59 -5.20
CA LEU A 149 9.88 -0.66 -4.43
C LEU A 149 10.90 -0.61 -3.30
N MET A 150 12.11 -0.12 -3.56
CA MET A 150 13.13 0.04 -2.51
C MET A 150 12.65 0.99 -1.42
N ALA A 151 12.08 2.14 -1.79
CA ALA A 151 11.54 3.09 -0.82
C ALA A 151 10.45 2.44 0.06
N PHE A 152 9.45 1.79 -0.55
CA PHE A 152 8.38 1.11 0.17
C PHE A 152 8.92 0.00 1.09
N LEU A 153 9.77 -0.89 0.57
CA LEU A 153 10.29 -2.04 1.32
C LEU A 153 11.23 -1.59 2.46
N THR A 154 12.05 -0.57 2.26
CA THR A 154 12.88 -0.01 3.33
C THR A 154 12.02 0.61 4.44
N ILE A 155 10.95 1.34 4.09
CA ILE A 155 10.01 1.87 5.09
C ILE A 155 9.36 0.75 5.90
N MET A 156 8.91 -0.32 5.22
CA MET A 156 8.38 -1.50 5.89
C MET A 156 9.42 -2.13 6.82
N GLN A 157 10.64 -2.37 6.32
CA GLN A 157 11.74 -2.96 7.10
C GLN A 157 12.08 -2.12 8.33
N THR A 158 12.23 -0.81 8.18
CA THR A 158 12.53 0.09 9.29
C THR A 158 11.46 0.02 10.37
N ASN A 159 10.17 0.09 9.99
CA ASN A 159 9.07 -0.03 10.96
C ASN A 159 9.07 -1.41 11.66
N LEU A 160 9.32 -2.49 10.92
CA LEU A 160 9.34 -3.86 11.46
C LEU A 160 10.56 -4.16 12.34
N SER A 161 11.66 -3.43 12.16
CA SER A 161 12.85 -3.50 13.01
C SER A 161 12.73 -2.66 14.28
N LEU A 162 11.99 -1.55 14.25
CA LEU A 162 11.81 -0.66 15.39
C LEU A 162 10.63 -1.03 16.29
N THR A 163 9.61 -1.70 15.74
CA THR A 163 8.42 -2.08 16.50
C THR A 163 8.67 -3.27 17.43
N GLN A 164 8.06 -3.22 18.61
CA GLN A 164 7.98 -4.35 19.55
C GLN A 164 6.62 -5.08 19.47
N ASN A 165 5.71 -4.63 18.62
CA ASN A 165 4.39 -5.24 18.50
C ASN A 165 4.48 -6.57 17.71
N PRO A 166 4.22 -7.73 18.35
CA PRO A 166 4.35 -9.03 17.69
C PRO A 166 3.38 -9.21 16.53
N ALA A 167 2.25 -8.47 16.50
CA ALA A 167 1.29 -8.53 15.39
C ALA A 167 1.91 -8.12 14.05
N PHE A 168 2.95 -7.27 14.04
CA PHE A 168 3.63 -6.86 12.82
C PHE A 168 4.73 -7.84 12.39
N ALA A 169 5.26 -8.65 13.31
CA ALA A 169 6.40 -9.52 13.05
C ALA A 169 6.16 -10.53 11.92
N VAL A 170 4.91 -10.94 11.68
CA VAL A 170 4.51 -11.88 10.62
C VAL A 170 4.80 -11.37 9.20
N GLN A 171 5.07 -10.06 9.03
CA GLN A 171 5.43 -9.49 7.74
C GLN A 171 6.94 -9.53 7.46
N ARG A 172 7.77 -9.66 8.52
CA ARG A 172 9.23 -9.49 8.44
C ARG A 172 9.90 -10.47 7.45
N PRO A 173 9.61 -11.78 7.46
CA PRO A 173 10.26 -12.70 6.54
C PRO A 173 10.00 -12.34 5.07
N GLY A 174 8.77 -11.95 4.75
CA GLY A 174 8.39 -11.50 3.41
C GLY A 174 9.11 -10.22 2.97
N VAL A 175 9.15 -9.20 3.83
CA VAL A 175 9.83 -7.93 3.54
C VAL A 175 11.33 -8.14 3.32
N GLU A 176 11.97 -8.94 4.16
CA GLU A 176 13.40 -9.25 4.01
C GLU A 176 13.69 -10.05 2.74
N ALA A 177 12.86 -11.03 2.40
CA ALA A 177 12.99 -11.79 1.16
C ALA A 177 12.84 -10.89 -0.07
N ALA A 178 11.84 -9.99 -0.06
CA ALA A 178 11.62 -9.00 -1.10
C ALA A 178 12.83 -8.06 -1.27
N LEU A 179 13.37 -7.51 -0.18
CA LEU A 179 14.56 -6.64 -0.23
C LEU A 179 15.78 -7.35 -0.82
N ARG A 180 16.03 -8.61 -0.44
CA ARG A 180 17.17 -9.40 -0.96
C ARG A 180 17.02 -9.75 -2.45
N ALA A 181 15.79 -9.75 -2.97
CA ALA A 181 15.51 -10.06 -4.38
C ALA A 181 15.64 -8.84 -5.31
N MET A 182 15.70 -7.62 -4.76
CA MET A 182 15.87 -6.39 -5.54
C MET A 182 17.32 -6.27 -6.07
N PRO A 183 17.53 -5.73 -7.29
CA PRO A 183 18.86 -5.51 -7.85
C PRO A 183 19.59 -4.28 -7.27
#